data_AF-A0A9Q6EME5-F1
#
_entry.id   AF-A0A9Q6EME5-F1
#
_cell.length_a   1.000
_cell.length_b   1.000
_cell.length_c   1.000
_cell.angle_alpha   90.00
_cell.angle_beta   90.00
_cell.angle_gamma   90.00
#
_symmetry.space_group_name_H-M   'P 1'
#
loop_
_entity.id
_entity.type
_entity.pdbx_description
1 polymer ?
#
loop_
_entity_poly.entity_id
_entity_poly.type
_entity_poly.pdbx_seq_one_letter_code
_entity_poly.pdbx_strand_id
1 'polypeptide(L)' 'MMNKKWAVKRFTINLASEEAQKLEQYCSTTGRPATDVIRELIRSLSTSEEKLSQK' A
#
# COMPACT_ATOMS: atom_id res chain seq x y z
N MET A 1 -21.82 -0.50 -17.89
CA MET A 1 -21.19 0.82 -17.71
C MET A 1 -21.09 1.13 -16.22
N MET A 2 -19.91 0.95 -15.62
CA MET A 2 -19.56 1.59 -14.35
C MET A 2 -18.10 2.01 -14.49
N ASN A 3 -17.90 3.18 -15.10
CA ASN A 3 -16.63 3.89 -15.05
C ASN A 3 -16.47 4.40 -13.61
N LYS A 4 -16.16 3.52 -12.65
CA LYS A 4 -15.65 3.95 -11.36
C LYS A 4 -14.28 4.54 -11.65
N LYS A 5 -14.25 5.79 -12.09
CA LYS A 5 -13.04 6.60 -12.21
C LYS A 5 -12.60 6.85 -10.77
N TRP A 6 -11.90 5.88 -10.19
CA TRP A 6 -11.39 5.98 -8.83
C TRP A 6 -10.54 7.24 -8.82
N ALA A 7 -11.00 8.27 -8.11
CA ALA A 7 -10.20 9.46 -7.88
C ALA A 7 -8.91 8.96 -7.24
N VAL A 8 -7.81 9.07 -7.98
CA VAL A 8 -6.50 8.65 -7.47
C VAL A 8 -6.19 9.58 -6.30
N LYS A 9 -6.42 9.09 -5.08
CA LYS A 9 -6.04 9.80 -3.85
C LYS A 9 -4.55 9.55 -3.63
N ARG A 10 -3.80 10.64 -3.52
CA ARG A 10 -2.38 10.61 -3.13
C ARG A 10 -2.30 10.62 -1.61
N PHE A 11 -1.50 9.71 -1.07
CA PHE A 11 -1.13 9.67 0.34
C PHE A 11 0.38 9.79 0.42
N THR A 12 0.85 10.61 1.36
CA THR A 12 2.27 10.71 1.70
C THR A 12 2.46 9.99 3.01
N ILE A 13 3.43 9.07 3.06
CA ILE A 13 3.81 8.35 4.28
C ILE A 13 5.25 8.69 4.61
N ASN A 14 5.52 8.91 5.90
CA ASN A 14 6.89 9.05 6.38
C ASN A 14 7.38 7.68 6.82
N LEU A 15 8.60 7.33 6.41
CA LEU A 15 9.27 6.10 6.79
C LEU A 15 10.53 6.46 7.57
N ALA A 16 10.89 5.61 8.54
CA ALA A 16 12.22 5.68 9.14
C ALA A 16 13.29 5.38 8.07
N SER A 17 14.48 5.94 8.22
CA SER A 17 15.56 5.81 7.23
C SER A 17 15.90 4.36 6.91
N GLU A 18 15.91 3.48 7.91
CA GLU A 18 16.18 2.05 7.73
C GLU A 18 15.08 1.34 6.92
N GLU A 19 13.82 1.66 7.18
CA GLU A 19 12.69 1.06 6.47
C GLU A 19 12.61 1.57 5.02
N ALA A 20 12.95 2.84 4.79
CA ALA A 20 13.08 3.39 3.44
C ALA A 20 14.19 2.69 2.64
N GLN A 21 15.35 2.44 3.26
CA GLN A 21 16.46 1.73 2.61
C GLN A 21 16.10 0.28 2.27
N LYS A 22 15.43 -0.43 3.18
CA LYS A 22 14.94 -1.79 2.90
C LYS A 22 13.97 -1.82 1.72
N LEU A 23 13.04 -0.85 1.67
CA LEU A 23 12.09 -0.73 0.57
C LEU A 23 12.82 -0.46 -0.76
N GLU A 24 13.79 0.45 -0.77
CA GLU A 24 14.59 0.77 -1.96
C GLU A 24 15.38 -0.44 -2.49
N GLN A 25 16.04 -1.17 -1.59
CA GLN A 25 16.79 -2.38 -1.95
C GLN A 25 15.88 -3.46 -2.51
N TYR A 26 14.70 -3.67 -1.91
CA TYR A 26 13.71 -4.62 -2.40
C TYR A 26 13.18 -4.24 -3.79
N CYS A 27 12.86 -2.96 -4.00
CA CYS A 27 12.43 -2.44 -5.30
C CYS A 27 13.52 -2.61 -6.36
N SER A 28 14.78 -2.33 -6.00
CA SER A 28 15.94 -2.49 -6.89
C SER A 28 16.16 -3.94 -7.30
N THR A 29 15.96 -4.89 -6.38
CA THR A 29 16.17 -6.33 -6.62
C THR A 29 15.04 -6.93 -7.46
N THR A 30 13.79 -6.52 -7.19
CA THR A 30 12.60 -7.10 -7.83
C THR A 30 12.17 -6.37 -9.10
N GLY A 31 12.69 -5.16 -9.33
CA GLY A 31 12.27 -4.27 -10.42
C GLY A 31 10.86 -3.69 -10.24
N ARG A 32 10.23 -3.89 -9.07
CA ARG A 32 8.88 -3.37 -8.79
C ARG A 32 8.95 -1.93 -8.30
N PRO A 33 8.02 -1.06 -8.72
CA PRO A 33 7.98 0.30 -8.21
C PRO A 33 7.50 0.32 -6.75
N ALA A 34 8.07 1.23 -5.95
CA ALA A 34 7.75 1.37 -4.53
C ALA A 34 6.24 1.59 -4.28
N THR A 35 5.54 2.24 -5.21
CA THR A 35 4.09 2.47 -5.12
C THR A 35 3.27 1.18 -5.20
N ASP A 36 3.67 0.19 -6.02
CA ASP A 36 2.99 -1.09 -6.09
C ASP A 36 3.30 -1.94 -4.85
N VAL A 37 4.55 -1.92 -4.40
CA VAL A 37 4.96 -2.62 -3.17
C VAL A 37 4.19 -2.06 -1.96
N ILE A 38 4.15 -0.74 -1.77
CA ILE A 38 3.38 -0.12 -0.69
C ILE A 38 1.89 -0.43 -0.80
N ARG A 39 1.32 -0.39 -2.01
CA ARG A 39 -0.10 -0.69 -2.22
C ARG A 39 -0.43 -2.15 -1.89
N GLU A 40 0.47 -3.08 -2.26
CA GLU A 40 0.36 -4.49 -1.91
C GLU A 40 0.46 -4.69 -0.40
N LEU A 41 1.46 -4.11 0.26
CA LEU A 41 1.60 -4.16 1.72
C LEU A 41 0.36 -3.63 2.43
N ILE A 42 -0.14 -2.46 2.05
CA ILE A 42 -1.37 -1.88 2.63
C ILE A 42 -2.59 -2.81 2.44
N ARG A 43 -2.69 -3.50 1.29
CA ARG A 43 -3.76 -4.48 1.07
C ARG A 43 -3.57 -5.75 1.88
N SER A 44 -2.33 -6.20 2.06
CA SER A 44 -2.00 -7.33 2.92
C SER A 44 -2.28 -7.04 4.38
N LEU A 45 -2.26 -5.76 4.79
CA LEU A 45 -2.69 -5.31 6.11
C LEU A 45 -4.22 -5.40 6.33
N SER A 46 -5.00 -5.96 5.40
CA SER A 46 -6.47 -5.99 5.41
C SER A 46 -7.09 -6.07 6.81
N THR A 47 -7.59 -4.89 7.23
CA THR A 47 -8.69 -4.59 8.14
C THR A 47 -9.21 -5.74 9.01
N SER A 48 -8.80 -5.76 10.28
CA SER A 48 -9.60 -6.31 11.39
C SER A 48 -10.93 -5.58 11.63
N GLU A 49 -11.52 -4.97 10.59
CA GLU A 49 -12.81 -4.28 10.61
C GLU A 49 -13.88 -5.13 9.89
N GLU A 50 -13.77 -6.46 9.94
CA GLU A 50 -14.90 -7.37 9.68
C GLU A 50 -15.57 -7.83 11.00
N LYS A 51 -15.71 -6.89 11.96
CA LYS A 51 -16.54 -7.08 13.17
C LYS A 51 -17.25 -5.79 13.62
N LEU A 52 -17.82 -4.99 12.71
CA LEU A 52 -18.75 -3.90 13.11
C LEU A 52 -20.13 -3.95 12.44
N SER A 53 -20.57 -5.10 11.91
CA SER A 53 -21.98 -5.25 11.53
C SER A 53 -22.49 -6.69 11.49
N GLN A 54 -22.42 -7.41 12.60
CA GLN A 54 -23.34 -8.53 12.84
C GLN A 54 -23.37 -8.94 14.32
N LYS A 55 -24.21 -8.27 15.11
CA LYS A 55 -25.25 -8.83 16.00
C LYS A 55 -25.87 -7.72 16.83
#